data_AF-A0A2I0P035-F1
#
_entry.id   AF-A0A2I0P035-F1
#
_cell.length_a   1.000
_cell.length_b   1.000
_cell.length_c   1.000
_cell.angle_alpha   90.00
_cell.angle_beta   90.00
_cell.angle_gamma   90.00
#
_symmetry.space_group_name_H-M   'P 1'
#
loop_
_entity.id
_entity.type
_entity.pdbx_description
1 polymer ?
#
loop_
_entity_poly.entity_id
_entity_poly.type
_entity_poly.pdbx_seq_one_letter_code
_entity_poly.pdbx_strand_id
1 'polypeptide(L)'
;MARDEEILDLIELLLAADIFNQNQNLDINDLSPTAREVFGVQSMEGERGPVVVSESALQRVLGIPDAHLRLEKHPLTVYEEFGHRLRITTLPAGFTWFVKHGGEERARKNPVLAWYGEKNELLSGISHATARDMNPRFEDSRISLDRRISRMLADDDKIRAGLDLSIISAPEEVEQTLDDIICTSDQIQRILKLKIALEHLDFLKEHRVFDIGKLLFIGPPGT
;
A
#
# COMPACT_ATOMS: atom_id res chain seq x y z
N MET A 1 8.96 -23.83 10.09
CA MET A 1 8.42 -22.56 10.63
C MET A 1 8.98 -21.38 9.83
N ALA A 2 10.15 -20.82 10.13
CA ALA A 2 10.67 -19.66 9.36
C ALA A 2 10.77 -19.91 7.83
N ARG A 3 11.27 -21.08 7.41
CA ARG A 3 11.37 -21.43 5.98
C ARG A 3 10.01 -21.59 5.30
N ASP A 4 9.00 -22.07 6.01
CA ASP A 4 7.67 -22.28 5.44
C ASP A 4 6.93 -20.94 5.31
N GLU A 5 7.15 -20.02 6.25
CA GLU A 5 6.65 -18.64 6.20
C GLU A 5 7.26 -17.85 5.03
N GLU A 6 8.58 -17.95 4.81
CA GLU A 6 9.22 -17.31 3.66
C GLU A 6 8.66 -17.84 2.32
N ILE A 7 8.41 -19.15 2.20
CA ILE A 7 7.81 -19.72 0.98
C ILE A 7 6.41 -19.13 0.77
N LEU A 8 5.62 -18.97 1.84
CA LEU A 8 4.32 -18.31 1.75
C LEU A 8 4.45 -16.85 1.33
N ASP A 9 5.40 -16.09 1.89
CA ASP A 9 5.67 -14.69 1.52
C ASP A 9 5.96 -14.57 0.02
N LEU A 10 6.82 -15.46 -0.50
CA LEU A 10 7.20 -15.47 -1.91
C LEU A 10 6.01 -15.84 -2.80
N ILE A 11 5.26 -16.89 -2.45
CA ILE A 11 4.11 -17.34 -3.24
C ILE A 11 3.00 -16.27 -3.23
N GLU A 12 2.77 -15.61 -2.10
CA GLU A 12 1.83 -14.49 -1.99
C GLU A 12 2.16 -13.38 -2.99
N LEU A 13 3.43 -12.96 -3.05
CA LEU A 13 3.90 -11.94 -3.99
C LEU A 13 3.77 -12.40 -5.45
N LEU A 14 4.07 -13.66 -5.76
CA LEU A 14 3.96 -14.21 -7.11
C LEU A 14 2.51 -14.28 -7.59
N LEU A 15 1.59 -14.71 -6.72
CA LEU A 15 0.17 -14.72 -7.01
C LEU A 15 -0.36 -13.30 -7.18
N ALA A 16 0.02 -12.38 -6.30
CA ALA A 16 -0.40 -10.98 -6.38
C ALA A 16 0.10 -10.34 -7.68
N ALA A 17 1.35 -10.57 -8.08
CA ALA A 17 1.89 -10.05 -9.34
C ALA A 17 1.10 -10.57 -10.56
N ASP A 18 0.81 -11.87 -10.62
CA ASP A 18 0.10 -12.48 -11.74
C ASP A 18 -1.36 -12.01 -11.84
N ILE A 19 -2.09 -12.00 -10.71
CA ILE A 19 -3.47 -11.49 -10.65
C ILE A 19 -3.51 -10.01 -11.01
N PHE A 20 -2.60 -9.21 -10.44
CA PHE A 20 -2.54 -7.78 -10.72
C PHE A 20 -2.36 -7.55 -12.22
N ASN A 21 -1.33 -8.15 -12.84
CA ASN A 21 -1.04 -7.98 -14.27
C ASN A 21 -2.20 -8.38 -15.20
N GLN A 22 -2.96 -9.41 -14.83
CA GLN A 22 -4.09 -9.90 -15.64
C GLN A 22 -5.36 -9.04 -15.53
N ASN A 23 -5.45 -8.14 -14.54
CA ASN A 23 -6.70 -7.47 -14.20
C ASN A 23 -6.54 -5.95 -14.11
N GLN A 24 -7.08 -5.25 -15.10
CA GLN A 24 -6.99 -3.78 -15.22
C GLN A 24 -7.76 -3.02 -14.14
N ASN A 25 -8.77 -3.65 -13.54
CA ASN A 25 -9.62 -3.03 -12.50
C ASN A 25 -8.91 -2.85 -11.15
N LEU A 26 -7.74 -3.48 -10.96
CA LEU A 26 -6.93 -3.34 -9.76
C LEU A 26 -5.97 -2.16 -9.90
N ASP A 27 -5.79 -1.41 -8.83
CA ASP A 27 -4.91 -0.24 -8.76
C ASP A 27 -3.86 -0.36 -7.65
N ILE A 28 -3.03 0.67 -7.48
CA ILE A 28 -1.94 0.67 -6.49
C ILE A 28 -2.45 0.43 -5.06
N ASN A 29 -3.69 0.82 -4.75
CA ASN A 29 -4.30 0.64 -3.44
C ASN A 29 -4.79 -0.79 -3.19
N ASP A 30 -4.83 -1.65 -4.22
CA ASP A 30 -5.05 -3.09 -4.04
C ASP A 30 -3.77 -3.84 -3.65
N LEU A 31 -2.60 -3.28 -3.96
CA LEU A 31 -1.32 -3.88 -3.58
C LEU A 31 -1.03 -3.62 -2.10
N SER A 32 -0.55 -4.64 -1.37
CA SER A 32 -0.04 -4.46 -0.01
C SER A 32 1.22 -3.57 0.00
N PRO A 33 1.56 -2.90 1.11
CA PRO A 33 2.76 -2.06 1.19
C PRO A 33 4.03 -2.78 0.74
N THR A 34 4.22 -4.02 1.21
CA THR A 34 5.34 -4.89 0.81
C THR A 34 5.32 -5.19 -0.69
N ALA A 35 4.16 -5.52 -1.27
CA ALA A 35 4.04 -5.77 -2.70
C ALA A 35 4.37 -4.51 -3.52
N ARG A 36 3.92 -3.32 -3.08
CA ARG A 36 4.25 -2.05 -3.75
C ARG A 36 5.76 -1.83 -3.82
N GLU A 37 6.47 -2.12 -2.73
CA GLU A 37 7.91 -1.93 -2.63
C GLU A 37 8.70 -2.96 -3.46
N VAL A 38 8.28 -4.24 -3.44
CA VAL A 38 8.91 -5.30 -4.24
C VAL A 38 8.71 -5.03 -5.73
N PHE A 39 7.51 -4.63 -6.14
CA PHE A 39 7.18 -4.39 -7.54
C PHE A 39 7.68 -3.04 -8.07
N GLY A 40 8.14 -2.15 -7.19
CA GLY A 40 8.63 -0.82 -7.56
C GLY A 40 7.55 0.07 -8.19
N VAL A 41 6.26 -0.17 -7.90
CA VAL A 41 5.13 0.60 -8.48
C VAL A 41 5.16 2.07 -8.07
N GLN A 42 5.83 2.38 -6.97
CA GLN A 42 5.97 3.73 -6.43
C GLN A 42 6.79 4.64 -7.37
N SER A 43 7.72 4.05 -8.12
CA SER A 43 8.58 4.74 -9.09
C SER A 43 7.98 4.78 -10.49
N MET A 44 6.82 4.14 -10.72
CA MET A 44 6.18 4.17 -12.02
C MET A 44 5.52 5.54 -12.25
N GLU A 45 5.96 6.23 -13.29
CA GLU A 45 5.30 7.41 -13.83
C GLU A 45 4.48 7.01 -15.06
N GLY A 46 3.22 7.43 -15.13
CA GLY A 46 2.37 7.23 -16.29
C GLY A 46 1.56 5.92 -16.26
N GLU A 47 1.49 5.25 -17.41
CA GLU A 47 0.64 4.08 -17.62
C GLU A 47 1.09 2.87 -16.80
N ARG A 48 0.11 2.08 -16.35
CA ARG A 48 0.33 0.88 -15.53
C ARG A 48 1.09 -0.18 -16.32
N GLY A 49 2.39 -0.28 -16.10
CA GLY A 49 3.23 -1.36 -16.62
C GLY A 49 3.02 -2.68 -15.86
N PRO A 50 3.43 -3.82 -16.44
CA PRO A 50 3.39 -5.09 -15.74
C PRO A 50 4.37 -5.11 -14.56
N VAL A 51 3.91 -5.58 -13.41
CA VAL A 51 4.75 -5.79 -12.24
C VAL A 51 5.49 -7.12 -12.33
N VAL A 52 6.70 -7.17 -11.80
CA VAL A 52 7.54 -8.38 -11.80
C VAL A 52 8.13 -8.61 -10.42
N VAL A 53 8.39 -9.87 -10.10
CA VAL A 53 9.06 -10.25 -8.85
C VAL A 53 10.52 -10.55 -9.18
N SER A 54 11.39 -9.55 -9.05
CA SER A 54 12.83 -9.72 -9.26
C SER A 54 13.52 -10.20 -7.98
N GLU A 55 14.54 -11.04 -8.14
CA GLU A 55 15.33 -11.54 -7.01
C GLU A 55 16.02 -10.41 -6.24
N SER A 56 16.53 -9.40 -6.95
CA SER A 56 17.13 -8.21 -6.34
C SER A 56 16.15 -7.43 -5.45
N ALA A 57 14.87 -7.37 -5.83
CA ALA A 57 13.85 -6.70 -5.02
C ALA A 57 13.49 -7.52 -3.78
N LEU A 58 13.40 -8.84 -3.91
CA LEU A 58 13.16 -9.74 -2.77
C LEU A 58 14.29 -9.67 -1.74
N GLN A 59 15.55 -9.65 -2.19
CA GLN A 59 16.69 -9.49 -1.29
C GLN A 59 16.66 -8.14 -0.58
N ARG A 60 16.34 -7.05 -1.30
CA ARG A 60 16.30 -5.70 -0.74
C ARG A 60 15.18 -5.49 0.27
N VAL A 61 13.96 -5.96 -0.05
CA VAL A 61 12.75 -5.67 0.73
C VAL A 61 12.50 -6.72 1.82
N LEU A 62 12.64 -7.99 1.48
CA LEU A 62 12.36 -9.10 2.40
C LEU A 62 13.62 -9.68 3.06
N GLY A 63 14.82 -9.27 2.63
CA GLY A 63 16.07 -9.84 3.14
C GLY A 63 16.26 -11.30 2.76
N ILE A 64 15.61 -11.77 1.69
CA ILE A 64 15.69 -13.17 1.22
C ILE A 64 16.70 -13.25 0.06
N PRO A 65 17.98 -13.60 0.32
CA PRO A 65 18.93 -13.87 -0.74
C PRO A 65 18.61 -15.20 -1.44
N ASP A 66 18.95 -15.28 -2.72
CA ASP A 66 18.79 -16.48 -3.55
C ASP A 66 17.38 -17.07 -3.46
N ALA A 67 16.36 -16.21 -3.56
CA ALA A 67 14.96 -16.59 -3.38
C ALA A 67 14.53 -17.72 -4.33
N HIS A 68 15.15 -17.81 -5.52
CA HIS A 68 14.91 -18.92 -6.44
C HIS A 68 15.30 -20.28 -5.84
N LEU A 69 16.38 -20.36 -5.05
CA LEU A 69 16.80 -21.61 -4.38
C LEU A 69 15.80 -22.05 -3.31
N ARG A 70 15.07 -21.11 -2.70
CA ARG A 70 13.99 -21.44 -1.76
C ARG A 70 12.79 -22.08 -2.46
N LEU A 71 12.57 -21.73 -3.72
CA LEU A 71 11.45 -22.18 -4.56
C LEU A 71 11.85 -23.23 -5.61
N GLU A 72 13.12 -23.64 -5.69
CA GLU A 72 13.65 -24.52 -6.74
C GLU A 72 12.89 -25.86 -6.84
N LYS A 73 12.42 -26.39 -5.71
CA LYS A 73 11.66 -27.64 -5.64
C LYS A 73 10.14 -27.43 -5.66
N HIS A 74 9.68 -26.19 -5.75
CA HIS A 74 8.27 -25.87 -5.67
C HIS A 74 7.61 -26.02 -7.06
N PRO A 75 6.60 -26.89 -7.21
CA PRO A 75 6.09 -27.30 -8.52
C PRO A 75 5.33 -26.21 -9.28
N LEU A 76 5.00 -25.10 -8.61
CA LEU A 76 4.15 -24.04 -9.15
C LEU A 76 4.94 -22.76 -9.47
N THR A 77 6.26 -22.79 -9.34
CA THR A 77 7.10 -21.61 -9.54
C THR A 77 8.15 -21.87 -10.61
N VAL A 78 8.41 -20.85 -11.43
CA VAL A 78 9.47 -20.86 -12.43
C VAL A 78 10.38 -19.67 -12.18
N TYR A 79 11.67 -19.94 -12.29
CA TYR A 79 12.70 -18.92 -12.29
C TYR A 79 13.16 -18.67 -13.73
N GLU A 80 13.07 -17.41 -14.15
CA GLU A 80 13.57 -16.92 -15.41
C GLU A 80 14.99 -16.38 -15.19
N GLU A 81 16.00 -17.14 -15.65
CA GLU A 81 17.41 -16.77 -15.53
C GLU A 81 17.69 -15.42 -16.19
N PHE A 82 17.05 -15.15 -17.33
CA PHE A 82 17.17 -13.87 -18.02
C PHE A 82 16.34 -12.81 -17.30
N GLY A 83 17.02 -11.89 -16.63
CA GLY A 83 16.39 -10.83 -15.84
C GLY A 83 16.11 -11.21 -14.38
N HIS A 84 16.48 -12.41 -13.94
CA HIS A 84 16.42 -12.87 -12.55
C HIS A 84 15.03 -12.70 -11.92
N ARG A 85 14.00 -13.25 -12.58
CA ARG A 85 12.58 -13.08 -12.20
C ARG A 85 11.94 -14.38 -11.77
N LEU A 86 11.06 -14.29 -10.79
CA LEU A 86 10.23 -15.40 -10.34
C LEU A 86 8.79 -15.22 -10.84
N ARG A 87 8.16 -16.33 -11.23
CA ARG A 87 6.77 -16.36 -11.70
C ARG A 87 6.03 -17.57 -11.16
N ILE A 88 4.71 -17.44 -11.00
CA ILE A 88 3.83 -18.59 -10.81
C ILE A 88 3.51 -19.22 -12.16
N THR A 89 3.52 -20.55 -12.26
CA THR A 89 3.23 -21.28 -13.51
C THR A 89 1.74 -21.37 -13.80
N THR A 90 0.93 -21.50 -12.75
CA THR A 90 -0.51 -21.71 -12.87
C THR A 90 -1.20 -21.06 -11.69
N LEU A 91 -1.93 -19.99 -11.95
CA LEU A 91 -2.61 -19.19 -10.94
C LEU A 91 -3.64 -20.00 -10.12
N PRO A 92 -4.59 -20.74 -10.71
CA PRO A 92 -5.56 -21.52 -9.92
C PRO A 92 -4.92 -22.55 -8.98
N ALA A 93 -3.89 -23.25 -9.46
CA ALA A 93 -3.16 -24.25 -8.69
C ALA A 93 -2.32 -23.60 -7.59
N GLY A 94 -1.63 -22.49 -7.91
CA GLY A 94 -0.86 -21.68 -6.96
C GLY A 94 -1.73 -21.16 -5.82
N PHE A 95 -2.89 -20.59 -6.13
CA PHE A 95 -3.83 -20.08 -5.13
C PHE A 95 -4.36 -21.20 -4.24
N THR A 96 -4.76 -22.33 -4.83
CA THR A 96 -5.22 -23.51 -4.08
C THR A 96 -4.14 -24.04 -3.15
N TRP A 97 -2.89 -24.10 -3.61
CA TRP A 97 -1.75 -24.49 -2.79
C TRP A 97 -1.56 -23.51 -1.64
N PHE A 98 -1.55 -22.21 -1.91
CA PHE A 98 -1.33 -21.16 -0.92
C PHE A 98 -2.34 -21.25 0.24
N VAL A 99 -3.63 -21.35 -0.07
CA VAL A 99 -4.70 -21.53 0.92
C VAL A 99 -4.47 -22.78 1.78
N LYS A 100 -4.20 -23.92 1.16
CA LYS A 100 -4.00 -25.21 1.87
C LYS A 100 -2.79 -25.23 2.79
N HIS A 101 -1.81 -24.34 2.57
CA HIS A 101 -0.56 -24.28 3.33
C HIS A 101 -0.54 -23.12 4.34
N GLY A 102 -1.71 -22.59 4.73
CA GLY A 102 -1.84 -21.55 5.76
C GLY A 102 -1.92 -20.11 5.22
N GLY A 103 -2.01 -19.95 3.89
CA GLY A 103 -2.18 -18.64 3.24
C GLY A 103 -3.60 -18.09 3.27
N GLU A 104 -4.59 -18.81 3.81
CA GLU A 104 -6.00 -18.39 3.78
C GLU A 104 -6.23 -17.03 4.46
N GLU A 105 -5.71 -16.84 5.67
CA GLU A 105 -5.82 -15.58 6.41
C GLU A 105 -5.05 -14.44 5.74
N ARG A 106 -3.94 -14.76 5.07
CA ARG A 106 -3.16 -13.79 4.29
C ARG A 106 -3.92 -13.36 3.05
N ALA A 107 -4.56 -14.30 2.36
CA ALA A 107 -5.41 -14.01 1.21
C ALA A 107 -6.58 -13.09 1.57
N ARG A 108 -7.15 -13.21 2.79
CA ARG A 108 -8.19 -12.29 3.29
C ARG A 108 -7.69 -10.87 3.57
N LYS A 109 -6.42 -10.71 3.91
CA LYS A 109 -5.80 -9.39 4.19
C LYS A 109 -5.19 -8.73 2.96
N ASN A 110 -4.90 -9.51 1.93
CA ASN A 110 -4.31 -9.04 0.68
C ASN A 110 -5.42 -8.74 -0.35
N PRO A 111 -5.66 -7.47 -0.72
CA PRO A 111 -6.79 -7.13 -1.59
C PRO A 111 -6.73 -7.81 -2.96
N VAL A 112 -5.55 -7.97 -3.56
CA VAL A 112 -5.40 -8.67 -4.85
C VAL A 112 -5.82 -10.14 -4.74
N LEU A 113 -5.38 -10.83 -3.69
CA LEU A 113 -5.76 -12.23 -3.47
C LEU A 113 -7.23 -12.36 -3.08
N ALA A 114 -7.75 -11.45 -2.26
CA ALA A 114 -9.15 -11.40 -1.88
C ALA A 114 -10.06 -11.20 -3.10
N TRP A 115 -9.67 -10.32 -4.02
CA TRP A 115 -10.36 -10.12 -5.29
C TRP A 115 -10.42 -11.39 -6.13
N TYR A 116 -9.30 -12.12 -6.24
CA TYR A 116 -9.28 -13.37 -6.99
C TYR A 116 -10.13 -14.45 -6.31
N GLY A 117 -10.04 -14.56 -4.98
CA GLY A 117 -10.82 -15.52 -4.19
C GLY A 117 -12.32 -15.26 -4.25
N GLU A 118 -12.73 -13.99 -4.17
CA GLU A 118 -14.13 -13.56 -4.27
C GLU A 118 -14.68 -13.80 -5.68
N LYS A 119 -13.97 -13.34 -6.72
CA LYS A 119 -14.42 -13.47 -8.12
C LYS A 119 -14.63 -14.91 -8.56
N ASN A 120 -13.86 -15.84 -8.02
CA ASN A 120 -13.90 -17.26 -8.38
C ASN A 120 -14.60 -18.13 -7.32
N GLU A 121 -15.24 -17.53 -6.31
CA GLU A 121 -15.95 -18.23 -5.23
C GLU A 121 -15.10 -19.30 -4.52
N LEU A 122 -13.79 -19.05 -4.37
CA LEU A 122 -12.83 -20.05 -3.88
C LEU A 122 -12.77 -20.16 -2.35
N LEU A 123 -13.22 -19.12 -1.65
CA LEU A 123 -13.18 -19.03 -0.18
C LEU A 123 -14.48 -18.43 0.34
N SER A 124 -15.08 -19.07 1.35
CA SER A 124 -16.26 -18.52 2.00
C SER A 124 -15.89 -17.29 2.85
N GLY A 125 -16.68 -16.23 2.72
CA GLY A 125 -16.53 -15.00 3.51
C GLY A 125 -15.34 -14.12 3.14
N ILE A 126 -14.64 -14.40 2.03
CA ILE A 126 -13.60 -13.49 1.52
C ILE A 126 -14.26 -12.29 0.82
N SER A 127 -13.75 -11.09 1.08
CA SER A 127 -14.23 -9.86 0.44
C SER A 127 -13.06 -8.96 0.08
N HIS A 128 -12.96 -8.63 -1.21
CA HIS A 128 -12.05 -7.62 -1.74
C HIS A 128 -12.27 -6.27 -1.09
N ALA A 129 -13.53 -5.85 -0.93
CA ALA A 129 -13.87 -4.57 -0.34
C ALA A 129 -13.36 -4.45 1.10
N THR A 130 -13.55 -5.49 1.92
CA THR A 130 -13.03 -5.52 3.30
C THR A 130 -11.49 -5.54 3.33
N ALA A 131 -10.85 -6.37 2.50
CA ALA A 131 -9.40 -6.43 2.43
C ALA A 131 -8.79 -5.08 2.01
N ARG A 132 -9.43 -4.41 1.04
CA ARG A 132 -9.02 -3.11 0.52
C ARG A 132 -9.18 -1.99 1.54
N ASP A 133 -10.26 -1.99 2.32
CA ASP A 133 -10.49 -1.00 3.37
C ASP A 133 -9.44 -1.11 4.50
N MET A 134 -9.03 -2.33 4.83
CA MET A 134 -7.97 -2.59 5.82
C MET A 134 -6.55 -2.33 5.29
N ASN A 135 -6.37 -2.23 3.97
CA ASN A 135 -5.05 -2.05 3.37
C ASN A 135 -4.64 -0.57 3.43
N PRO A 136 -3.47 -0.22 3.98
CA PRO A 136 -3.00 1.16 4.01
C PRO A 136 -2.94 1.76 2.61
N ARG A 137 -3.48 2.97 2.44
CA ARG A 137 -3.51 3.64 1.14
C ARG A 137 -2.11 4.09 0.74
N PHE A 138 -1.84 4.12 -0.56
CA PHE A 138 -0.58 4.64 -1.08
C PHE A 138 -0.46 6.14 -0.81
N GLU A 139 -1.56 6.88 -0.87
CA GLU A 139 -1.62 8.31 -0.59
C GLU A 139 -1.19 8.67 0.84
N ASP A 140 -1.31 7.71 1.77
CA ASP A 140 -0.92 7.87 3.17
C ASP A 140 0.60 7.65 3.40
N SER A 141 1.32 7.23 2.35
CA SER A 141 2.74 6.90 2.45
C SER A 141 3.68 8.10 2.29
N ARG A 142 4.86 8.00 2.91
CA ARG A 142 5.95 8.96 2.81
C ARG A 142 6.37 9.20 1.36
N ILE A 143 6.43 8.13 0.58
CA ILE A 143 6.86 8.17 -0.81
C ILE A 143 5.85 8.94 -1.67
N SER A 144 4.55 8.77 -1.44
CA SER A 144 3.52 9.55 -2.14
C SER A 144 3.59 11.03 -1.78
N LEU A 145 3.80 11.33 -0.49
CA LEU A 145 3.98 12.70 -0.01
C LEU A 145 5.22 13.37 -0.62
N ASP A 146 6.38 12.72 -0.58
CA ASP A 146 7.63 13.24 -1.15
C ASP A 146 7.50 13.47 -2.66
N ARG A 147 6.77 12.62 -3.37
CA ARG A 147 6.45 12.83 -4.80
C ARG A 147 5.55 14.05 -5.02
N ARG A 148 4.59 14.31 -4.14
CA ARG A 148 3.74 15.50 -4.23
C ARG A 148 4.54 16.78 -3.94
N ILE A 149 5.42 16.76 -2.94
CA ILE A 149 6.29 17.89 -2.59
C ILE A 149 7.25 18.17 -3.75
N SER A 150 7.87 17.13 -4.32
CA SER A 150 8.82 17.27 -5.43
C SER A 150 8.18 17.92 -6.66
N ARG A 151 6.92 17.58 -6.98
CA ARG A 151 6.15 18.26 -8.04
C ARG A 151 5.90 19.74 -7.72
N MET A 152 5.50 20.06 -6.49
CA MET A 152 5.28 21.45 -6.08
C MET A 152 6.56 22.28 -6.15
N LEU A 153 7.71 21.69 -5.79
CA LEU A 153 9.02 22.34 -5.88
C LEU A 153 9.47 22.56 -7.33
N ALA A 154 9.10 21.67 -8.25
CA ALA A 154 9.38 21.85 -9.67
C ALA A 154 8.60 23.02 -10.28
N ASP A 155 7.42 23.34 -9.73
CA ASP A 155 6.55 24.41 -10.21
C ASP A 155 6.93 25.79 -9.64
N ASP A 156 7.39 25.88 -8.39
CA ASP A 156 7.77 27.15 -7.75
C ASP A 156 8.89 26.99 -6.69
N ASP A 157 10.10 27.43 -7.03
CA ASP A 157 11.27 27.42 -6.16
C ASP A 157 11.08 28.23 -4.86
N LYS A 158 10.16 29.20 -4.81
CA LYS A 158 9.90 29.99 -3.60
C LYS A 158 9.30 29.16 -2.48
N ILE A 159 8.64 28.04 -2.81
CA ILE A 159 8.04 27.13 -1.84
C ILE A 159 9.14 26.47 -0.98
N ARG A 160 10.35 26.29 -1.52
CA ARG A 160 11.48 25.66 -0.83
C ARG A 160 11.82 26.31 0.50
N ALA A 161 11.89 27.64 0.53
CA ALA A 161 12.21 28.40 1.74
C ALA A 161 11.16 28.19 2.87
N GLY A 162 9.90 27.97 2.51
CA GLY A 162 8.84 27.66 3.49
C GLY A 162 8.89 26.20 3.97
N LEU A 163 9.25 25.27 3.09
CA LEU A 163 9.42 23.85 3.44
C LEU A 163 10.58 23.66 4.42
N ASP A 164 11.68 24.40 4.26
CA ASP A 164 12.84 24.37 5.17
C ASP A 164 12.48 24.78 6.62
N LEU A 165 11.36 25.50 6.80
CA LEU A 165 10.84 25.92 8.11
C LEU A 165 9.75 24.99 8.65
N SER A 166 9.43 23.90 7.94
CA SER A 166 8.30 23.03 8.24
C SER A 166 8.75 21.60 8.55
N ILE A 167 8.11 20.97 9.52
CA ILE A 167 8.21 19.51 9.72
C ILE A 167 7.02 18.90 9.01
N ILE A 168 7.28 17.99 8.07
CA ILE A 168 6.25 17.34 7.26
C ILE A 168 6.28 15.86 7.55
N SER A 169 5.13 15.35 7.98
CA SER A 169 4.89 13.94 8.27
C SER A 169 3.82 13.39 7.33
N ALA A 170 4.07 12.21 6.77
CA ALA A 170 3.05 11.44 6.08
C ALA A 170 2.10 10.80 7.11
N PRO A 171 0.84 10.50 6.73
CA PRO A 171 -0.09 9.85 7.64
C PRO A 171 0.44 8.55 8.25
N GLU A 172 1.21 7.74 7.51
CA GLU A 172 1.83 6.52 8.04
C GLU A 172 2.92 6.76 9.11
N GLU A 173 3.48 7.97 9.18
CA GLU A 173 4.50 8.36 10.18
C GLU A 173 3.85 8.89 11.47
N VAL A 174 2.53 9.06 11.49
CA VAL A 174 1.80 9.58 12.64
C VAL A 174 1.36 8.41 13.52
N GLU A 175 2.09 8.18 14.60
CA GLU A 175 1.78 7.11 15.56
C GLU A 175 0.61 7.45 16.50
N GLN A 176 0.38 8.75 16.75
CA GLN A 176 -0.62 9.22 17.69
C GLN A 176 -2.01 9.29 17.05
N THR A 177 -3.00 8.81 17.78
CA THR A 177 -4.41 8.94 17.43
C THR A 177 -5.04 10.12 18.18
N LEU A 178 -6.25 10.52 17.75
CA LEU A 178 -7.02 11.55 18.46
C LEU A 178 -7.33 11.18 19.90
N ASP A 179 -7.47 9.88 20.20
CA ASP A 179 -7.76 9.37 21.53
C ASP A 179 -6.56 9.50 22.48
N ASP A 180 -5.35 9.62 21.93
CA ASP A 180 -4.11 9.85 22.69
C ASP A 180 -3.94 11.34 23.08
N ILE A 181 -4.78 12.23 22.53
CA ILE A 181 -4.70 13.67 22.75
C ILE A 181 -5.81 14.10 23.71
N ILE A 182 -5.41 14.69 24.85
CA ILE A 182 -6.36 15.25 25.82
C ILE A 182 -6.98 16.53 25.24
N CYS A 183 -8.13 16.37 24.60
CA CYS A 183 -8.89 17.48 24.03
C CYS A 183 -10.10 17.84 24.90
N THR A 184 -10.37 19.13 25.01
CA THR A 184 -11.67 19.62 25.49
C THR A 184 -12.77 19.27 24.48
N SER A 185 -14.03 19.19 24.94
CA SER A 185 -15.16 18.89 24.05
C SER A 185 -15.30 19.88 22.89
N ASP A 186 -14.97 21.17 23.09
CA ASP A 186 -14.98 22.16 21.99
C ASP A 186 -13.90 21.88 20.95
N GLN A 187 -12.69 21.51 21.38
CA GLN A 187 -11.60 21.13 20.48
C GLN A 187 -11.98 19.90 19.63
N ILE A 188 -12.55 18.87 20.26
CA ILE A 188 -13.02 17.67 19.55
C ILE A 188 -14.06 18.05 18.48
N GLN A 189 -15.04 18.88 18.84
CA GLN A 189 -16.08 19.32 17.90
C GLN A 189 -15.51 20.12 16.72
N ARG A 190 -14.47 20.94 16.94
CA ARG A 190 -13.77 21.66 15.86
C ARG A 190 -13.04 20.70 14.92
N ILE A 191 -12.34 19.71 15.46
CA ILE A 191 -11.63 18.70 14.66
C ILE A 191 -12.62 17.87 13.83
N LEU A 192 -13.74 17.46 14.42
CA LEU A 192 -14.80 16.74 13.71
C LEU A 192 -15.41 17.56 12.58
N LYS A 193 -15.66 18.86 12.79
CA LYS A 193 -16.14 19.76 11.73
C LYS A 193 -15.13 19.86 10.58
N LEU A 194 -13.84 19.90 10.88
CA LEU A 194 -12.80 19.90 9.85
C LEU A 194 -12.76 18.59 9.08
N LYS A 195 -12.91 17.44 9.74
CA LYS A 195 -13.03 16.14 9.08
C LYS A 195 -14.16 16.15 8.05
N ILE A 196 -15.36 16.58 8.46
CA ILE A 196 -16.52 16.69 7.56
C ILE A 196 -16.23 17.68 6.41
N ALA A 197 -15.58 18.80 6.69
CA ALA A 197 -15.21 19.77 5.66
C ALA A 197 -14.21 19.19 4.64
N LEU A 198 -13.27 18.35 5.08
CA LEU A 198 -12.34 17.66 4.19
C LEU A 198 -13.03 16.58 3.34
N GLU A 199 -14.00 15.85 3.90
CA GLU A 199 -14.82 14.88 3.15
C GLU A 199 -15.66 15.54 2.05
N HIS A 200 -16.06 16.80 2.26
CA HIS A 200 -16.85 17.59 1.31
C HIS A 200 -16.05 18.73 0.65
N LEU A 201 -14.75 18.55 0.48
CA LEU A 201 -13.85 19.59 -0.04
C LEU A 201 -14.29 20.14 -1.41
N ASP A 202 -14.74 19.26 -2.32
CA ASP A 202 -15.14 19.67 -3.68
C ASP A 202 -16.39 20.54 -3.66
N PHE A 203 -17.39 20.17 -2.85
CA PHE A 203 -18.56 21.00 -2.60
C PHE A 203 -18.18 22.39 -2.06
N LEU A 204 -17.21 22.45 -1.15
CA LEU A 204 -16.76 23.72 -0.57
C LEU A 204 -16.00 24.58 -1.59
N LYS A 205 -15.18 23.98 -2.46
CA LYS A 205 -14.50 24.67 -3.56
C LYS A 205 -15.49 25.25 -4.56
N GLU A 206 -16.54 24.51 -4.91
CA GLU A 206 -17.62 25.02 -5.79
C GLU A 206 -18.27 26.29 -5.22
N HIS A 207 -18.38 26.36 -3.89
CA HIS A 207 -18.90 27.53 -3.16
C HIS A 207 -17.83 28.56 -2.82
N ARG A 208 -16.64 28.48 -3.44
CA ARG A 208 -15.51 29.40 -3.28
C ARG A 208 -14.94 29.47 -1.84
N VAL A 209 -15.03 28.36 -1.11
CA VAL A 209 -14.39 28.20 0.21
C VAL A 209 -13.11 27.39 0.01
N PHE A 210 -11.95 28.03 0.19
CA PHE A 210 -10.65 27.45 -0.15
C PHE A 210 -9.74 27.17 1.06
N ASP A 211 -9.94 27.88 2.18
CA ASP A 211 -9.09 27.78 3.38
C ASP A 211 -9.65 26.75 4.39
N ILE A 212 -9.56 25.46 4.04
CA ILE A 212 -10.05 24.34 4.86
C ILE A 212 -8.88 23.46 5.28
N GLY A 213 -9.01 22.81 6.45
CA GLY A 213 -8.02 21.85 6.95
C GLY A 213 -6.85 22.45 7.72
N LYS A 214 -6.92 23.73 8.08
CA LYS A 214 -5.87 24.42 8.85
C LYS A 214 -6.27 24.53 10.31
N LEU A 215 -5.36 24.13 11.22
CA LEU A 215 -5.51 24.28 12.66
C LEU A 215 -4.31 25.05 13.22
N LEU A 216 -4.61 26.00 14.11
CA LEU A 216 -3.61 26.70 14.89
C LEU A 216 -3.80 26.31 16.36
N PHE A 217 -2.79 25.66 16.93
CA PHE A 217 -2.74 25.34 18.35
C PHE A 217 -1.97 26.45 19.08
N ILE A 218 -2.52 26.94 20.18
CA ILE A 218 -1.92 28.00 21.01
C ILE A 218 -1.91 27.50 22.45
N GLY A 219 -0.72 27.38 23.04
CA GLY A 219 -0.57 26.91 24.40
C GLY A 219 0.87 27.09 24.93
N PRO A 220 1.08 26.96 26.26
CA PRO A 220 2.41 26.82 26.83
C PRO A 220 3.21 25.66 26.22
N PRO A 221 4.55 25.66 26.32
CA PRO A 221 5.35 24.52 25.88
C PRO A 221 4.90 23.22 26.57
N GLY A 222 4.54 22.21 25.77
CA GLY A 222 4.10 20.90 26.25
C GLY A 222 2.58 20.73 26.45
N THR A 223 1.75 21.70 26.04
CA THR A 223 0.28 21.58 25.99
C THR A 223 -0.24 21.56 24.57
#